data_AF-A0A3T0SFK9-F1
#
_entry.id   AF-A0A3T0SFK9-F1
#
_cell.length_a   1.000
_cell.length_b   1.000
_cell.length_c   1.000
_cell.angle_alpha   90.00
_cell.angle_beta   90.00
_cell.angle_gamma   90.00
#
_symmetry.space_group_name_H-M   'P 1'
#
loop_
_entity.id
_entity.type
_entity.pdbx_description
1 polymer ?
#
loop_
_entity_poly.entity_id
_entity_poly.type
_entity_poly.pdbx_seq_one_letter_code
_entity_poly.pdbx_strand_id
1 'polypeptide(L)'
;MKAWLKRRLTGLCYGYLRGQPDWAHEKSPEVRHARVMPMASHAPWVNDAAFREVYEAVRDHTLVDMMRLYELWTLVRQLGDVDGDFLEVGVWRGGSGCLMAMADLRERRSVFLADTFSGVVKASSHDTSYRGGEHADTGVDLVVGLAERCQVAERVRVLVGMFPEHNAELISDRLALVHIDVDVFDSARDVLLWAAPRLVRGGVVIFDDYGFYGCEGVTRMVNEFVTQHQGYRFVHNLNGHAVLIKVADHGE
;
A
#
# COMPACT_ATOMS: atom_id res chain seq x y z
N MET A 1 -27.68 -16.23 25.74
CA MET A 1 -26.40 -16.85 26.19
C MET A 1 -25.83 -16.06 27.37
N LYS A 2 -25.47 -16.72 28.48
CA LYS A 2 -24.95 -16.04 29.70
C LYS A 2 -23.57 -15.39 29.44
N ALA A 3 -23.28 -14.23 30.03
CA ALA A 3 -22.05 -13.45 29.81
C ALA A 3 -20.76 -14.24 30.10
N TRP A 4 -20.75 -15.05 31.16
CA TRP A 4 -19.62 -15.95 31.47
C TRP A 4 -19.32 -16.94 30.34
N LEU A 5 -20.36 -17.50 29.70
CA LEU A 5 -20.19 -18.44 28.60
C LEU A 5 -19.60 -17.75 27.36
N LYS A 6 -20.07 -16.53 27.04
CA LYS A 6 -19.48 -15.72 25.96
C LYS A 6 -17.99 -15.49 26.21
N ARG A 7 -17.61 -15.03 27.41
CA ARG A 7 -16.19 -14.80 27.77
C ARG A 7 -15.34 -16.07 27.63
N ARG A 8 -15.85 -17.21 28.09
CA ARG A 8 -15.15 -18.50 27.98
C ARG A 8 -14.96 -18.92 26.53
N LEU A 9 -16.01 -18.81 25.70
CA LEU A 9 -15.93 -19.14 24.28
C LEU A 9 -14.98 -18.20 23.54
N THR A 10 -15.04 -16.90 23.79
CA THR A 10 -14.11 -15.92 23.21
C THR A 10 -12.66 -16.26 23.56
N GLY A 11 -12.37 -16.58 24.83
CA GLY A 11 -11.03 -16.99 25.25
C GLY A 11 -10.54 -18.25 24.55
N LEU A 12 -11.40 -19.26 24.40
CA LEU A 12 -11.09 -20.48 23.66
C LEU A 12 -10.84 -20.22 22.18
N CYS A 13 -11.65 -19.37 21.53
CA CYS A 13 -11.47 -19.00 20.13
C CYS A 13 -10.16 -18.25 19.90
N TYR A 14 -9.84 -17.24 20.72
CA TYR A 14 -8.55 -16.55 20.62
C TYR A 14 -7.37 -17.48 20.92
N GLY A 15 -7.49 -18.36 21.90
CA GLY A 15 -6.48 -19.37 22.21
C GLY A 15 -6.24 -20.32 21.03
N TYR A 16 -7.33 -20.79 20.40
CA TYR A 16 -7.26 -21.63 19.21
C TYR A 16 -6.59 -20.90 18.05
N LEU A 17 -7.05 -19.70 17.71
CA LEU A 17 -6.53 -18.94 16.57
C LEU A 17 -5.05 -18.56 16.76
N ARG A 18 -4.63 -18.20 17.99
CA ARG A 18 -3.22 -17.86 18.29
C ARG A 18 -2.31 -19.08 18.38
N GLY A 19 -2.88 -20.25 18.65
CA GLY A 19 -2.16 -21.52 18.74
C GLY A 19 -2.04 -22.26 17.42
N GLN A 20 -2.56 -21.72 16.30
CA GLN A 20 -2.38 -22.33 14.99
C GLN A 20 -0.90 -22.28 14.59
N PRO A 21 -0.35 -23.37 14.01
CA PRO A 21 1.00 -23.36 13.48
C PRO A 21 1.13 -22.36 12.34
N ASP A 22 2.35 -21.90 12.08
CA ASP A 22 2.67 -21.13 10.90
C ASP A 22 2.63 -22.02 9.64
N TRP A 23 2.36 -21.40 8.50
CA TRP A 23 2.25 -22.05 7.19
C TRP A 23 3.08 -21.30 6.15
N ALA A 24 3.22 -21.88 4.96
CA ALA A 24 3.87 -21.23 3.82
C ALA A 24 3.23 -21.71 2.52
N HIS A 25 3.33 -20.90 1.47
CA HIS A 25 2.94 -21.33 0.13
C HIS A 25 3.96 -22.34 -0.40
N GLU A 26 3.51 -23.37 -1.12
CA GLU A 26 4.39 -24.46 -1.61
C GLU A 26 5.54 -23.95 -2.50
N LYS A 27 5.26 -22.94 -3.33
CA LYS A 27 6.26 -22.26 -4.18
C LYS A 27 7.18 -21.30 -3.42
N SER A 28 6.96 -21.04 -2.13
CA SER A 28 7.71 -20.03 -1.35
C SER A 28 7.84 -20.48 0.12
N PRO A 29 8.44 -21.66 0.38
CA PRO A 29 8.50 -22.26 1.71
C PRO A 29 9.29 -21.45 2.75
N GLU A 30 10.16 -20.56 2.29
CA GLU A 30 10.97 -19.66 3.10
C GLU A 30 10.18 -18.47 3.68
N VAL A 31 9.07 -18.09 3.04
CA VAL A 31 8.18 -17.02 3.53
C VAL A 31 7.10 -17.66 4.40
N ARG A 32 7.26 -17.56 5.72
CA ARG A 32 6.36 -18.14 6.71
C ARG A 32 5.27 -17.13 7.09
N HIS A 33 4.03 -17.59 7.10
CA HIS A 33 2.85 -16.84 7.52
C HIS A 33 2.28 -17.41 8.82
N ALA A 34 1.78 -16.53 9.67
CA ALA A 34 1.03 -16.89 10.87
C ALA A 34 -0.15 -15.94 11.05
N ARG A 35 -1.10 -16.30 11.90
CA ARG A 35 -2.20 -15.38 12.26
C ARG A 35 -1.66 -14.23 13.11
N VAL A 36 -1.49 -13.06 12.51
CA VAL A 36 -1.07 -11.84 13.21
C VAL A 36 -2.25 -11.27 13.99
N MET A 37 -2.30 -11.56 15.30
CA MET A 37 -3.34 -11.08 16.22
C MET A 37 -2.72 -10.42 17.45
N PRO A 38 -2.29 -9.16 17.35
CA PRO A 38 -1.66 -8.46 18.46
C PRO A 38 -2.60 -8.36 19.66
N MET A 39 -2.01 -8.27 20.86
CA MET A 39 -2.76 -7.92 22.07
C MET A 39 -3.06 -6.42 22.15
N ALA A 40 -2.40 -5.61 21.33
CA ALA A 40 -2.67 -4.19 21.20
C ALA A 40 -4.13 -3.97 20.75
N SER A 41 -4.81 -3.05 21.42
CA SER A 41 -6.23 -2.76 21.18
C SER A 41 -6.49 -1.26 20.93
N HIS A 42 -5.44 -0.45 20.85
CA HIS A 42 -5.57 0.95 20.50
C HIS A 42 -5.98 1.07 19.03
N ALA A 43 -7.15 1.66 18.78
CA ALA A 43 -7.77 1.79 17.47
C ALA A 43 -8.03 3.30 17.19
N PRO A 44 -7.01 4.06 16.79
CA PRO A 44 -7.09 5.52 16.71
C PRO A 44 -8.13 6.01 15.69
N TRP A 45 -8.40 5.25 14.63
CA TRP A 45 -9.43 5.53 13.62
C TRP A 45 -10.86 5.60 14.18
N VAL A 46 -11.14 5.05 15.36
CA VAL A 46 -12.51 5.02 15.93
C VAL A 46 -13.01 6.43 16.25
N ASN A 47 -12.11 7.30 16.71
CA ASN A 47 -12.43 8.66 17.15
C ASN A 47 -11.92 9.74 16.19
N ASP A 48 -11.24 9.37 15.10
CA ASP A 48 -10.85 10.32 14.04
C ASP A 48 -12.04 10.52 13.09
N ALA A 49 -12.84 11.56 13.37
CA ALA A 49 -14.02 11.89 12.57
C ALA A 49 -13.66 12.25 11.13
N ALA A 50 -12.54 12.94 10.90
CA ALA A 50 -12.09 13.34 9.57
C ALA A 50 -11.69 12.12 8.74
N PHE A 51 -10.92 11.20 9.31
CA PHE A 51 -10.62 9.93 8.65
C PHE A 51 -11.88 9.14 8.34
N ARG A 52 -12.85 9.06 9.26
CA ARG A 52 -14.06 8.27 9.03
C ARG A 52 -14.90 8.80 7.88
N GLU A 53 -15.01 10.11 7.73
CA GLU A 53 -15.68 10.72 6.59
C GLU A 53 -14.99 10.34 5.26
N VAL A 54 -13.66 10.48 5.24
CA VAL A 54 -12.83 10.10 4.08
C VAL A 54 -12.94 8.61 3.78
N TYR A 55 -12.89 7.74 4.80
CA TYR A 55 -13.03 6.29 4.67
C TYR A 55 -14.38 5.91 4.06
N GLU A 56 -15.50 6.46 4.54
CA GLU A 56 -16.81 6.18 3.97
C GLU A 56 -16.93 6.66 2.51
N ALA A 57 -16.22 7.71 2.12
CA ALA A 57 -16.20 8.17 0.72
C ALA A 57 -15.45 7.21 -0.23
N VAL A 58 -14.45 6.47 0.25
CA VAL A 58 -13.55 5.66 -0.60
C VAL A 58 -13.68 4.15 -0.43
N ARG A 59 -14.28 3.66 0.66
CA ARG A 59 -14.28 2.23 1.06
C ARG A 59 -14.78 1.24 -0.01
N ASP A 60 -15.67 1.68 -0.89
CA ASP A 60 -16.21 0.83 -1.97
C ASP A 60 -15.36 0.86 -3.26
N HIS A 61 -14.25 1.62 -3.23
CA HIS A 61 -13.32 1.85 -4.33
C HIS A 61 -11.88 1.44 -3.99
N THR A 62 -11.67 0.69 -2.91
CA THR A 62 -10.38 0.10 -2.52
C THR A 62 -10.59 -1.26 -1.87
N LEU A 63 -9.61 -2.16 -2.00
CA LEU A 63 -9.54 -3.43 -1.27
C LEU A 63 -8.65 -3.33 -0.01
N VAL A 64 -7.99 -2.19 0.17
CA VAL A 64 -7.13 -1.89 1.32
C VAL A 64 -8.02 -1.74 2.56
N ASP A 65 -7.66 -2.44 3.63
CA ASP A 65 -8.46 -2.44 4.86
C ASP A 65 -8.32 -1.13 5.65
N MET A 66 -9.24 -0.93 6.60
CA MET A 66 -9.29 0.29 7.41
C MET A 66 -8.00 0.61 8.16
N MET A 67 -7.24 -0.40 8.61
CA MET A 67 -5.99 -0.16 9.36
C MET A 67 -4.90 0.37 8.43
N ARG A 68 -4.80 -0.20 7.24
CA ARG A 68 -3.86 0.20 6.18
C ARG A 68 -4.22 1.56 5.58
N LEU A 69 -5.51 1.82 5.34
CA LEU A 69 -5.98 3.16 4.95
C LEU A 69 -5.73 4.22 6.04
N TYR A 70 -5.89 3.88 7.32
CA TYR A 70 -5.59 4.82 8.41
C TYR A 70 -4.08 5.11 8.51
N GLU A 71 -3.23 4.12 8.24
CA GLU A 71 -1.79 4.36 8.11
C GLU A 71 -1.50 5.35 6.97
N LEU A 72 -2.04 5.12 5.76
CA LEU A 72 -1.87 6.05 4.64
C LEU A 72 -2.34 7.47 5.00
N TRP A 73 -3.52 7.59 5.60
CA TRP A 73 -4.10 8.86 6.08
C TRP A 73 -3.13 9.60 7.01
N THR A 74 -2.59 8.91 8.01
CA THR A 74 -1.71 9.55 9.00
C THR A 74 -0.32 9.84 8.47
N LEU A 75 0.25 8.97 7.62
CA LEU A 75 1.57 9.17 7.01
C LEU A 75 1.54 10.36 6.05
N VAL A 76 0.56 10.42 5.15
CA VAL A 76 0.43 11.55 4.22
C VAL A 76 0.41 12.90 4.95
N ARG A 77 -0.37 13.00 6.04
CA ARG A 77 -0.48 14.23 6.84
C ARG A 77 0.84 14.63 7.51
N GLN A 78 1.71 13.67 7.77
CA GLN A 78 3.03 13.90 8.35
C GLN A 78 4.08 14.32 7.29
N LEU A 79 3.78 14.15 6.00
CA LEU A 79 4.67 14.55 4.91
C LEU A 79 4.46 16.01 4.46
N GLY A 80 3.86 16.86 5.30
CA GLY A 80 3.57 18.26 4.97
C GLY A 80 4.82 19.10 4.70
N ASP A 81 5.94 18.78 5.34
CA ASP A 81 7.24 19.44 5.23
C ASP A 81 8.22 18.73 4.25
N VAL A 82 7.83 17.58 3.69
CA VAL A 82 8.64 16.82 2.74
C VAL A 82 8.28 17.21 1.31
N ASP A 83 9.20 17.83 0.57
CA ASP A 83 8.92 18.25 -0.81
C ASP A 83 8.89 17.08 -1.80
N GLY A 84 7.94 17.11 -2.75
CA GLY A 84 7.79 16.10 -3.79
C GLY A 84 6.33 15.70 -3.99
N ASP A 85 6.05 15.05 -5.12
CA ASP A 85 4.73 14.53 -5.44
C ASP A 85 4.47 13.16 -4.81
N PHE A 86 3.21 12.73 -4.87
CA PHE A 86 2.81 11.38 -4.49
C PHE A 86 2.55 10.54 -5.73
N LEU A 87 2.92 9.26 -5.65
CA LEU A 87 2.65 8.26 -6.66
C LEU A 87 2.01 7.04 -6.02
N GLU A 88 0.90 6.58 -6.59
CA GLU A 88 0.37 5.22 -6.39
C GLU A 88 0.53 4.45 -7.71
N VAL A 89 1.09 3.24 -7.63
CA VAL A 89 1.12 2.31 -8.76
C VAL A 89 0.32 1.07 -8.40
N GLY A 90 -0.68 0.79 -9.24
CA GLY A 90 -1.78 -0.12 -8.95
C GLY A 90 -2.84 0.60 -8.12
N VAL A 91 -3.91 0.99 -8.81
CA VAL A 91 -4.90 1.98 -8.36
C VAL A 91 -6.27 1.32 -8.22
N TRP A 92 -6.56 0.31 -9.05
CA TRP A 92 -7.88 -0.29 -9.20
C TRP A 92 -8.96 0.79 -9.39
N ARG A 93 -9.81 1.02 -8.39
CA ARG A 93 -10.90 2.02 -8.42
C ARG A 93 -10.55 3.34 -7.75
N GLY A 94 -9.30 3.51 -7.30
CA GLY A 94 -8.72 4.79 -6.87
C GLY A 94 -9.00 5.21 -5.43
N GLY A 95 -9.51 4.32 -4.58
CA GLY A 95 -9.89 4.67 -3.21
C GLY A 95 -8.71 5.11 -2.33
N SER A 96 -7.61 4.39 -2.35
CA SER A 96 -6.37 4.73 -1.61
C SER A 96 -5.73 6.01 -2.16
N GLY A 97 -5.60 6.13 -3.49
CA GLY A 97 -5.15 7.35 -4.15
C GLY A 97 -5.95 8.61 -3.80
N CYS A 98 -7.29 8.52 -3.85
CA CYS A 98 -8.17 9.64 -3.45
C CYS A 98 -8.07 9.94 -1.96
N LEU A 99 -7.92 8.92 -1.11
CA LEU A 99 -7.66 9.09 0.32
C LEU A 99 -6.36 9.86 0.56
N MET A 100 -5.28 9.51 -0.13
CA MET A 100 -4.01 10.24 -0.02
C MET A 100 -4.15 11.69 -0.49
N ALA A 101 -4.90 11.94 -1.56
CA ALA A 101 -5.16 13.31 -2.03
C ALA A 101 -5.98 14.15 -1.02
N MET A 102 -6.98 13.55 -0.36
CA MET A 102 -7.78 14.22 0.69
C MET A 102 -7.00 14.42 1.99
N ALA A 103 -6.09 13.50 2.31
CA ALA A 103 -5.26 13.57 3.51
C ALA A 103 -4.22 14.69 3.43
N ASP A 104 -3.69 14.96 2.23
CA ASP A 104 -2.59 15.89 2.05
C ASP A 104 -3.03 17.36 2.19
N LEU A 105 -2.46 18.03 3.18
CA LEU A 105 -2.77 19.42 3.51
C LEU A 105 -2.09 20.44 2.58
N ARG A 106 -1.21 20.00 1.66
CA ARG A 106 -0.54 20.89 0.70
C ARG A 106 -1.40 21.12 -0.53
N GLU A 107 -1.79 22.37 -0.80
CA GLU A 107 -2.69 22.70 -1.92
C GLU A 107 -2.13 22.41 -3.33
N ARG A 108 -0.80 22.25 -3.50
CA ARG A 108 -0.14 22.17 -4.83
C ARG A 108 0.54 20.85 -5.15
N ARG A 109 0.49 19.86 -4.26
CA ARG A 109 1.11 18.56 -4.53
C ARG A 109 0.21 17.73 -5.45
N SER A 110 0.80 17.16 -6.50
CA SER A 110 0.11 16.23 -7.38
C SER A 110 0.08 14.83 -6.78
N VAL A 111 -1.02 14.11 -7.02
CA VAL A 111 -1.14 12.69 -6.71
C VAL A 111 -1.29 11.95 -8.03
N PHE A 112 -0.22 11.31 -8.46
CA PHE A 112 -0.19 10.49 -9.67
C PHE A 112 -0.72 9.10 -9.34
N LEU A 113 -1.70 8.65 -10.12
CA LEU A 113 -2.33 7.33 -9.99
C LEU A 113 -2.05 6.55 -11.27
N ALA A 114 -1.07 5.65 -11.23
CA ALA A 114 -0.63 4.87 -12.37
C ALA A 114 -1.20 3.45 -12.34
N ASP A 115 -1.95 3.08 -13.39
CA ASP A 115 -2.55 1.75 -13.51
C ASP A 115 -2.64 1.35 -14.98
N THR A 116 -2.63 0.04 -15.23
CA THR A 116 -2.84 -0.51 -16.57
C THR A 116 -4.30 -0.38 -17.00
N PHE A 117 -5.24 -0.34 -16.03
CA PHE A 117 -6.68 -0.52 -16.20
C PHE A 117 -7.04 -1.80 -16.98
N SER A 118 -6.11 -2.76 -17.03
CA SER A 118 -6.26 -4.08 -17.64
C SER A 118 -5.88 -5.19 -16.66
N GLY A 119 -5.74 -4.85 -15.38
CA GLY A 119 -5.36 -5.76 -14.31
C GLY A 119 -3.85 -5.94 -14.13
N VAL A 120 -3.49 -6.88 -13.25
CA VAL A 120 -2.11 -7.18 -12.87
C VAL A 120 -1.27 -7.55 -14.09
N VAL A 121 -0.05 -7.03 -14.15
CA VAL A 121 0.93 -7.29 -15.22
C VAL A 121 2.27 -7.71 -14.63
N LYS A 122 3.11 -8.34 -15.46
CA LYS A 122 4.45 -8.86 -15.09
C LYS A 122 4.44 -9.96 -14.02
N ALA A 123 3.33 -10.67 -13.83
CA ALA A 123 3.32 -11.90 -13.03
C ALA A 123 4.31 -12.92 -13.62
N SER A 124 5.15 -13.51 -12.78
CA SER A 124 6.22 -14.43 -13.21
C SER A 124 6.35 -15.64 -12.27
N SER A 125 7.42 -16.42 -12.44
CA SER A 125 7.71 -17.56 -11.56
C SER A 125 8.02 -17.15 -10.12
N HIS A 126 8.27 -15.86 -9.87
CA HIS A 126 8.43 -15.31 -8.54
C HIS A 126 7.11 -15.17 -7.78
N ASP A 127 5.96 -15.36 -8.44
CA ASP A 127 4.65 -15.13 -7.82
C ASP A 127 3.92 -16.44 -7.54
N THR A 128 3.19 -16.45 -6.43
CA THR A 128 2.56 -17.66 -5.91
C THR A 128 1.14 -17.81 -6.45
N SER A 129 0.31 -16.80 -6.22
CA SER A 129 -1.14 -16.79 -6.49
C SER A 129 -1.52 -16.05 -7.77
N TYR A 130 -0.88 -14.91 -8.04
CA TYR A 130 -1.18 -14.05 -9.20
C TYR A 130 -0.62 -14.59 -10.51
N ARG A 131 -1.36 -14.38 -11.60
CA ARG A 131 -1.06 -14.87 -12.96
C ARG A 131 -1.17 -13.81 -14.04
N GLY A 132 -1.71 -12.64 -13.73
CA GLY A 132 -1.93 -11.53 -14.65
C GLY A 132 -3.40 -11.39 -15.06
N GLY A 133 -3.87 -10.15 -15.16
CA GLY A 133 -5.24 -9.77 -15.50
C GLY A 133 -6.21 -9.71 -14.32
N GLU A 134 -5.78 -10.07 -13.10
CA GLU A 134 -6.56 -9.84 -11.88
C GLU A 134 -6.85 -8.33 -11.71
N HIS A 135 -7.96 -7.97 -11.07
CA HIS A 135 -8.37 -6.57 -10.83
C HIS A 135 -8.63 -5.71 -12.08
N ALA A 136 -8.88 -6.33 -13.25
CA ALA A 136 -9.26 -5.63 -14.47
C ALA A 136 -10.70 -5.06 -14.46
N ASP A 137 -11.46 -5.22 -13.37
CA ASP A 137 -12.85 -4.76 -13.21
C ASP A 137 -12.94 -3.28 -12.78
N THR A 138 -12.20 -2.43 -13.47
CA THR A 138 -12.11 -0.99 -13.24
C THR A 138 -11.89 -0.20 -14.54
N GLY A 139 -11.87 1.13 -14.46
CA GLY A 139 -11.59 2.01 -15.59
C GLY A 139 -11.30 3.46 -15.14
N VAL A 140 -10.69 4.23 -16.03
CA VAL A 140 -10.31 5.64 -15.78
C VAL A 140 -11.49 6.47 -15.29
N ASP A 141 -12.67 6.31 -15.89
CA ASP A 141 -13.87 7.07 -15.54
C ASP A 141 -14.32 6.84 -14.08
N LEU A 142 -14.09 5.64 -13.52
CA LEU A 142 -14.41 5.35 -12.11
C LEU A 142 -13.49 6.12 -11.17
N VAL A 143 -12.20 6.15 -11.48
CA VAL A 143 -11.18 6.86 -10.69
C VAL A 143 -11.40 8.37 -10.78
N VAL A 144 -11.62 8.91 -11.98
CA VAL A 144 -11.91 10.34 -12.19
C VAL A 144 -13.21 10.73 -11.49
N GLY A 145 -14.28 9.94 -11.67
CA GLY A 145 -15.55 10.19 -11.00
C GLY A 145 -15.47 10.11 -9.47
N LEU A 146 -14.60 9.25 -8.91
CA LEU A 146 -14.31 9.25 -7.48
C LEU A 146 -13.55 10.51 -7.07
N ALA A 147 -12.51 10.90 -7.80
CA ALA A 147 -11.73 12.10 -7.52
C ALA A 147 -12.58 13.38 -7.55
N GLU A 148 -13.56 13.47 -8.45
CA GLU A 148 -14.56 14.56 -8.48
C GLU A 148 -15.44 14.57 -7.23
N ARG A 149 -16.00 13.41 -6.85
CA ARG A 149 -16.82 13.28 -5.62
C ARG A 149 -16.05 13.62 -4.36
N CYS A 150 -14.77 13.23 -4.32
CA CYS A 150 -13.84 13.54 -3.23
C CYS A 150 -13.26 14.96 -3.32
N GLN A 151 -13.63 15.76 -4.33
CA GLN A 151 -13.17 17.14 -4.54
C GLN A 151 -11.64 17.28 -4.65
N VAL A 152 -10.99 16.26 -5.22
CA VAL A 152 -9.52 16.21 -5.41
C VAL A 152 -9.11 16.09 -6.89
N ALA A 153 -10.07 16.20 -7.82
CA ALA A 153 -9.83 16.05 -9.26
C ALA A 153 -8.71 16.96 -9.80
N GLU A 154 -8.57 18.19 -9.30
CA GLU A 154 -7.51 19.11 -9.74
C GLU A 154 -6.10 18.65 -9.35
N ARG A 155 -5.98 17.79 -8.34
CA ARG A 155 -4.71 17.28 -7.79
C ARG A 155 -4.37 15.88 -8.27
N VAL A 156 -5.38 15.10 -8.65
CA VAL A 156 -5.22 13.73 -9.15
C VAL A 156 -4.81 13.74 -10.63
N ARG A 157 -3.82 12.92 -10.98
CA ARG A 157 -3.37 12.70 -12.36
C ARG A 157 -3.37 11.20 -12.64
N VAL A 158 -4.35 10.74 -13.40
CA VAL A 158 -4.45 9.32 -13.79
C VAL A 158 -3.51 9.05 -14.96
N LEU A 159 -2.63 8.06 -14.80
CA LEU A 159 -1.66 7.62 -15.79
C LEU A 159 -2.03 6.21 -16.26
N VAL A 160 -2.37 6.08 -17.55
CA VAL A 160 -2.82 4.80 -18.11
C VAL A 160 -1.63 4.05 -18.72
N GLY A 161 -1.50 2.78 -18.38
CA GLY A 161 -0.50 1.87 -18.94
C GLY A 161 0.46 1.32 -17.90
N MET A 162 1.29 0.38 -18.34
CA MET A 162 2.30 -0.26 -17.51
C MET A 162 3.33 0.75 -17.02
N PHE A 163 3.48 0.85 -15.70
CA PHE A 163 4.46 1.69 -15.03
C PHE A 163 5.73 0.86 -14.72
N PRO A 164 6.95 1.41 -14.88
CA PRO A 164 7.30 2.76 -15.35
C PRO A 164 7.36 2.92 -16.89
N GLU A 165 7.08 1.88 -17.67
CA GLU A 165 7.41 1.85 -19.11
C GLU A 165 6.66 2.86 -19.98
N HIS A 166 5.41 3.18 -19.67
CA HIS A 166 4.54 3.94 -20.57
C HIS A 166 4.29 5.40 -20.16
N ASN A 167 4.61 5.77 -18.92
CA ASN A 167 4.10 7.01 -18.35
C ASN A 167 4.99 7.64 -17.27
N ALA A 168 6.14 7.05 -16.96
CA ALA A 168 7.04 7.57 -15.94
C ALA A 168 7.63 8.94 -16.27
N GLU A 169 7.73 9.29 -17.55
CA GLU A 169 8.18 10.60 -18.04
C GLU A 169 7.21 11.74 -17.72
N LEU A 170 5.98 11.42 -17.32
CA LEU A 170 4.95 12.39 -16.94
C LEU A 170 5.04 12.82 -15.47
N ILE A 171 5.88 12.15 -14.68
CA ILE A 171 6.04 12.40 -13.24
C ILE A 171 7.29 13.24 -12.98
N SER A 172 7.21 14.11 -11.97
CA SER A 172 8.36 14.90 -11.53
C SER A 172 9.49 14.04 -10.95
N ASP A 173 10.71 14.56 -10.98
CA ASP A 173 11.88 13.86 -10.43
C ASP A 173 11.97 13.89 -8.90
N ARG A 174 10.93 14.36 -8.19
CA ARG A 174 10.92 14.47 -6.73
C ARG A 174 9.66 13.86 -6.15
N LEU A 175 9.81 12.74 -5.46
CA LEU A 175 8.72 12.02 -4.81
C LEU A 175 8.85 12.12 -3.30
N ALA A 176 7.74 12.47 -2.64
CA ALA A 176 7.61 12.45 -1.19
C ALA A 176 6.99 11.14 -0.69
N LEU A 177 6.15 10.50 -1.50
CA LEU A 177 5.50 9.22 -1.19
C LEU A 177 5.36 8.37 -2.44
N VAL A 178 5.63 7.08 -2.31
CA VAL A 178 5.32 6.07 -3.33
C VAL A 178 4.57 4.92 -2.68
N HIS A 179 3.32 4.71 -3.07
CA HIS A 179 2.51 3.56 -2.70
C HIS A 179 2.58 2.54 -3.83
N ILE A 180 3.10 1.35 -3.52
CA ILE A 180 3.31 0.24 -4.47
C ILE A 180 2.32 -0.86 -4.11
N ASP A 181 1.29 -1.02 -4.93
CA ASP A 181 0.15 -1.93 -4.73
C ASP A 181 -0.08 -2.71 -6.04
N VAL A 182 0.87 -3.58 -6.38
CA VAL A 182 0.97 -4.21 -7.71
C VAL A 182 0.99 -5.73 -7.67
N ASP A 183 0.82 -6.32 -6.48
CA ASP A 183 0.71 -7.75 -6.18
C ASP A 183 1.94 -8.64 -6.48
N VAL A 184 2.74 -8.29 -7.49
CA VAL A 184 3.75 -9.17 -8.09
C VAL A 184 5.17 -8.61 -8.03
N PHE A 185 6.13 -9.54 -7.95
CA PHE A 185 7.56 -9.25 -7.77
C PHE A 185 8.12 -8.26 -8.80
N ASP A 186 7.94 -8.54 -10.09
CA ASP A 186 8.60 -7.79 -11.16
C ASP A 186 8.05 -6.36 -11.28
N SER A 187 6.73 -6.18 -11.16
CA SER A 187 6.12 -4.85 -11.10
C SER A 187 6.61 -4.07 -9.88
N ALA A 188 6.61 -4.67 -8.69
CA ALA A 188 7.02 -3.98 -7.47
C ALA A 188 8.50 -3.57 -7.52
N ARG A 189 9.37 -4.45 -8.05
CA ARG A 189 10.79 -4.17 -8.26
C ARG A 189 10.99 -3.00 -9.22
N ASP A 190 10.35 -3.04 -10.39
CA ASP A 190 10.57 -2.04 -11.43
C ASP A 190 10.09 -0.65 -10.98
N VAL A 191 8.95 -0.58 -10.28
CA VAL A 191 8.46 0.66 -9.65
C VAL A 191 9.47 1.18 -8.63
N LEU A 192 9.94 0.33 -7.72
CA LEU A 192 10.88 0.73 -6.66
C LEU A 192 12.21 1.22 -7.24
N LEU A 193 12.78 0.52 -8.22
CA LEU A 193 14.05 0.90 -8.85
C LEU A 193 13.95 2.24 -9.58
N TRP A 194 12.80 2.51 -10.22
CA TRP A 194 12.55 3.81 -10.85
C TRP A 194 12.35 4.94 -9.81
N ALA A 195 11.65 4.64 -8.72
CA ALA A 195 11.28 5.61 -7.69
C ALA A 195 12.41 5.95 -6.72
N ALA A 196 13.23 4.98 -6.33
CA ALA A 196 14.32 5.13 -5.34
C ALA A 196 15.26 6.34 -5.58
N PRO A 197 15.75 6.60 -6.82
CA PRO A 197 16.57 7.79 -7.07
C PRO A 197 15.78 9.11 -7.03
N ARG A 198 14.45 9.08 -7.20
CA ARG A 198 13.55 10.25 -7.20
C ARG A 198 12.96 10.56 -5.82
N LEU A 199 13.01 9.61 -4.92
CA LEU A 199 12.51 9.79 -3.56
C LEU A 199 13.41 10.79 -2.83
N VAL A 200 12.82 11.81 -2.21
CA VAL A 200 13.58 12.79 -1.42
C VAL A 200 13.94 12.23 -0.05
N ARG A 201 14.91 12.83 0.64
CA ARG A 201 15.17 12.52 2.06
C ARG A 201 13.92 12.79 2.90
N GLY A 202 13.55 11.84 3.76
CA GLY A 202 12.30 11.84 4.51
C GLY A 202 11.10 11.31 3.70
N GLY A 203 11.26 11.10 2.39
CA GLY A 203 10.25 10.47 1.55
C GLY A 203 10.06 9.01 1.91
N VAL A 204 8.86 8.50 1.61
CA VAL A 204 8.38 7.20 2.08
C VAL A 204 8.01 6.32 0.89
N VAL A 205 8.33 5.02 0.97
CA VAL A 205 7.76 3.98 0.11
C VAL A 205 6.92 3.05 0.97
N ILE A 206 5.72 2.73 0.51
CA ILE A 206 4.81 1.80 1.16
C ILE A 206 4.52 0.68 0.16
N PHE A 207 4.66 -0.57 0.58
CA PHE A 207 4.27 -1.74 -0.21
C PHE A 207 3.00 -2.32 0.39
N ASP A 208 1.91 -2.30 -0.38
CA ASP A 208 0.60 -2.79 0.06
C ASP A 208 0.67 -4.31 0.33
N ASP A 209 1.33 -5.04 -0.56
CA ASP A 209 1.30 -6.50 -0.65
C ASP A 209 2.35 -7.26 0.18
N TYR A 210 3.11 -6.58 1.03
CA TYR A 210 4.28 -7.17 1.67
C TYR A 210 3.98 -8.34 2.61
N GLY A 211 2.94 -8.22 3.45
CA GLY A 211 2.62 -9.16 4.53
C GLY A 211 1.51 -10.15 4.19
N PHE A 212 1.14 -10.28 2.92
CA PHE A 212 -0.03 -11.02 2.47
C PHE A 212 0.32 -12.38 1.88
N TYR A 213 -0.42 -13.41 2.32
CA TYR A 213 -0.33 -14.74 1.72
C TYR A 213 -0.86 -14.69 0.29
N GLY A 214 -0.07 -15.16 -0.67
CA GLY A 214 -0.35 -15.05 -2.10
C GLY A 214 0.44 -13.95 -2.82
N CYS A 215 1.10 -13.06 -2.08
CA CYS A 215 1.95 -11.99 -2.59
C CYS A 215 3.43 -12.18 -2.16
N GLU A 216 3.87 -13.41 -1.92
CA GLU A 216 5.21 -13.72 -1.40
C GLU A 216 6.34 -13.23 -2.34
N GLY A 217 6.03 -13.00 -3.61
CA GLY A 217 6.92 -12.30 -4.55
C GLY A 217 7.29 -10.90 -4.05
N VAL A 218 6.31 -10.08 -3.67
CA VAL A 218 6.55 -8.73 -3.11
C VAL A 218 7.30 -8.83 -1.79
N THR A 219 6.95 -9.79 -0.92
CA THR A 219 7.68 -10.03 0.33
C THR A 219 9.17 -10.26 0.10
N ARG A 220 9.52 -11.14 -0.86
CA ARG A 220 10.91 -11.41 -1.25
C ARG A 220 11.60 -10.18 -1.78
N MET A 221 10.99 -9.48 -2.75
CA MET A 221 11.55 -8.29 -3.38
C MET A 221 11.93 -7.24 -2.33
N VAL A 222 11.01 -6.94 -1.39
CA VAL A 222 11.27 -5.98 -0.31
C VAL A 222 12.38 -6.48 0.60
N ASN A 223 12.35 -7.75 1.02
CA ASN A 223 13.38 -8.34 1.88
C ASN A 223 14.78 -8.28 1.23
N GLU A 224 14.88 -8.54 -0.07
CA GLU A 224 16.12 -8.40 -0.82
C GLU A 224 16.59 -6.94 -0.84
N PHE A 225 15.69 -6.01 -1.17
CA PHE A 225 16.02 -4.58 -1.25
C PHE A 225 16.57 -4.04 0.08
N VAL A 226 15.91 -4.32 1.22
CA VAL A 226 16.30 -3.78 2.53
C VAL A 226 17.66 -4.31 3.01
N THR A 227 18.06 -5.51 2.60
CA THR A 227 19.38 -6.06 2.96
C THR A 227 20.51 -5.39 2.18
N GLN A 228 20.22 -4.92 0.96
CA GLN A 228 21.19 -4.35 0.04
C GLN A 228 21.33 -2.82 0.17
N HIS A 229 20.35 -2.13 0.75
CA HIS A 229 20.29 -0.66 0.74
C HIS A 229 20.21 -0.05 2.15
N GLN A 230 21.36 0.45 2.65
CA GLN A 230 21.48 1.06 3.99
C GLN A 230 20.95 2.51 4.09
N GLY A 231 20.62 3.14 2.95
CA GLY A 231 20.08 4.51 2.87
C GLY A 231 18.61 4.65 3.32
N TYR A 232 17.98 3.55 3.75
CA TYR A 232 16.59 3.51 4.16
C TYR A 232 16.45 3.02 5.61
N ARG A 233 15.37 3.45 6.26
CA ARG A 233 14.86 2.81 7.48
C ARG A 233 13.66 1.96 7.10
N PHE A 234 13.74 0.69 7.44
CA PHE A 234 12.66 -0.26 7.21
C PHE A 234 11.82 -0.41 8.48
N VAL A 235 10.51 -0.28 8.32
CA VAL A 235 9.52 -0.59 9.35
C VAL A 235 8.74 -1.82 8.88
N HIS A 236 8.90 -2.91 9.61
CA HIS A 236 8.13 -4.12 9.41
C HIS A 236 6.74 -3.92 10.03
N ASN A 237 5.80 -3.35 9.26
CA ASN A 237 4.49 -3.03 9.79
C ASN A 237 3.62 -4.30 9.85
N LEU A 238 3.10 -4.56 11.04
CA LEU A 238 2.36 -5.78 11.35
C LEU A 238 0.90 -5.75 10.86
N ASN A 239 0.47 -4.67 10.20
CA ASN A 239 -0.83 -4.58 9.52
C ASN A 239 -0.82 -5.20 8.10
N GLY A 240 0.35 -5.58 7.57
CA GLY A 240 0.52 -6.12 6.22
C GLY A 240 1.40 -5.26 5.31
N HIS A 241 1.54 -3.96 5.60
CA HIS A 241 2.43 -3.09 4.82
C HIS A 241 3.91 -3.29 5.16
N ALA A 242 4.76 -3.02 4.19
CA ALA A 242 6.15 -2.64 4.44
C ALA A 242 6.30 -1.14 4.24
N VAL A 243 7.06 -0.48 5.12
CA VAL A 243 7.35 0.96 4.98
C VAL A 243 8.86 1.18 4.94
N LEU A 244 9.32 1.91 3.93
CA LEU A 244 10.69 2.40 3.80
C LEU A 244 10.69 3.91 3.93
N ILE A 245 11.60 4.45 4.74
CA ILE A 245 11.82 5.89 4.88
C ILE A 245 13.24 6.19 4.41
N LYS A 246 13.40 7.05 3.41
CA LYS A 246 14.72 7.45 2.93
C LYS A 246 15.41 8.37 3.92
N VAL A 247 16.62 8.00 4.34
CA VAL A 247 17.38 8.77 5.35
C VAL A 247 18.70 9.32 4.83
N ALA A 248 19.22 8.78 3.73
CA ALA A 248 20.42 9.23 3.03
C ALA A 248 20.27 8.99 1.53
N ASP A 249 21.02 9.74 0.73
CA ASP A 249 21.09 9.51 -0.72
C ASP A 249 22.01 8.32 -1.03
N HIS A 250 21.83 7.71 -2.21
CA HIS A 250 22.64 6.56 -2.63
C HIS A 250 24.12 6.96 -2.73
N GLY A 251 24.96 6.43 -1.83
CA GLY A 251 26.41 6.64 -1.84
C GLY A 251 26.97 7.55 -0.74
N GLU A 252 26.13 8.00 0.21
CA GLU A 252 26.56 8.68 1.45
C GLU A 252 26.81 7.70 2.61
#